data_AF-A0A1E4QYG0-F1
#
_entry.id   AF-A0A1E4QYG0-F1
#
_cell.length_a   1.000
_cell.length_b   1.000
_cell.length_c   1.000
_cell.angle_alpha   90.00
_cell.angle_beta   90.00
_cell.angle_gamma   90.00
#
_symmetry.space_group_name_H-M   'P 1'
#
loop_
_entity.id
_entity.type
_entity.pdbx_description
1 polymer ?
#
loop_
_entity_poly.entity_id
_entity_poly.type
_entity_poly.pdbx_seq_one_letter_code
_entity_poly.pdbx_strand_id
1 'polypeptide(L)'
;MIIYPAQHKIIGENELSPGDIQLAYIDANNIQKEYKVINVNHKSSVERLESVYPYEGFDRPDPYLFDKNKNLVSVAPDMMRTESGYAFFPAEAVEFSPELFDFRVSVKKHFFYESNRPVDIKVGVIEKDRVYAESLIKIFGDAYRKNLITSNFKVNSGDIKIESLTNLSIEECDLVFIESNNTKTYWDSEEIIDFNEILDDHTNIWLCIGDSNALGVAESYYEFSNDFTLIGNTIYGEDRFKDIKLDSCINENEIQKAFPDFEYIENVYLYDVPVAILHKKDKGFLFVSHKSAVLNAEKNYKLIYEILNYVYTQGYSRTKWISGWITDHPVDYIPRRESIFGRNHEQYLIDELLGSRLHDGDTVTIVNIKIVQDDKVSLKGIGTSNEIFFEKIGGEKDPEKSTGQRSYYTTRRTVILYTENAVNRLETPLKFSIKATSKGDYIHIDEFKSTSLETNITEKTVLRIPDTFATYCIVLKENIFTIKRLDHLNESDGYVILVFELRKKSSIKSHDVRVPGGGLPEKSEGNYNLFDIGHVKGRPYRRGGTMVIELPKRLQEFESYIRNAVERHIVSGEHYILVYKEQEA
;
A
#
# COMPACT_ATOMS: atom_id res chain seq x y z
N MET A 1 -78.68 13.06 6.88
CA MET A 1 -77.96 14.01 7.76
C MET A 1 -76.87 14.65 6.94
N ILE A 2 -76.76 15.98 6.91
CA ILE A 2 -75.74 16.66 6.09
C ILE A 2 -74.43 16.68 6.89
N ILE A 3 -73.41 15.98 6.39
CA ILE A 3 -72.09 15.89 7.04
C ILE A 3 -71.11 16.71 6.20
N TYR A 4 -70.51 17.74 6.80
CA TYR A 4 -69.46 18.53 6.16
C TYR A 4 -68.08 17.92 6.48
N PRO A 5 -67.28 17.52 5.48
CA PRO A 5 -65.94 17.01 5.73
C PRO A 5 -65.01 18.13 6.21
N ALA A 6 -64.30 17.88 7.31
CA ALA A 6 -63.35 18.81 7.91
C ALA A 6 -62.06 18.92 7.08
N GLN A 7 -61.92 19.98 6.28
CA GLN A 7 -60.62 20.39 5.70
C GLN A 7 -59.85 21.31 6.66
N HIS A 8 -59.66 20.88 7.90
CA HIS A 8 -58.97 21.69 8.91
C HIS A 8 -57.51 21.26 9.04
N LYS A 9 -56.59 22.23 9.01
CA LYS A 9 -55.17 22.04 9.28
C LYS A 9 -54.90 22.23 10.76
N ILE A 10 -54.42 21.21 11.46
CA ILE A 10 -53.94 21.35 12.85
C ILE A 10 -52.53 21.92 12.79
N ILE A 11 -52.30 23.04 13.47
CA ILE A 11 -51.00 23.70 13.59
C ILE A 11 -50.70 23.79 15.09
N GLY A 12 -49.49 23.38 15.50
CA GLY A 12 -49.06 23.53 16.89
C GLY A 12 -48.51 24.94 17.10
N GLU A 13 -48.97 25.63 18.15
CA GLU A 13 -48.44 26.92 18.58
C GLU A 13 -47.95 26.83 20.03
N ASN A 14 -46.93 27.62 20.35
CA ASN A 14 -46.29 27.60 21.68
C ASN A 14 -47.00 28.49 22.71
N GLU A 15 -47.89 29.39 22.28
CA GLU A 15 -48.65 30.30 23.13
C GLU A 15 -50.12 30.34 22.67
N LEU A 16 -51.06 30.41 23.62
CA LEU A 16 -52.51 30.45 23.33
C LEU A 16 -52.98 31.90 23.21
N SER A 17 -53.65 32.23 22.11
CA SER A 17 -54.30 33.53 21.91
C SER A 17 -55.76 33.51 22.38
N PRO A 18 -56.31 34.64 22.86
CA PRO A 18 -57.73 34.74 23.17
C PRO A 18 -58.59 34.49 21.91
N GLY A 19 -59.31 33.37 21.89
CA GLY A 19 -60.13 32.94 20.75
C GLY A 19 -59.77 31.57 20.20
N ASP A 20 -58.63 31.01 20.59
CA ASP A 20 -58.21 29.68 20.18
C ASP A 20 -59.03 28.58 20.89
N ILE A 21 -59.36 27.53 20.14
CA ILE A 21 -60.12 26.37 20.62
C ILE A 21 -59.17 25.18 20.66
N GLN A 22 -59.06 24.50 21.81
CA GLN A 22 -58.25 23.29 21.93
C GLN A 22 -58.92 22.13 21.16
N LEU A 23 -58.26 21.65 20.10
CA LEU A 23 -58.79 20.62 19.19
C LEU A 23 -57.97 19.32 19.14
N ALA A 24 -56.87 19.24 19.90
CA ALA A 24 -56.08 18.02 20.04
C ALA A 24 -55.37 17.98 21.41
N TYR A 25 -54.98 16.80 21.87
CA TYR A 25 -54.09 16.64 23.03
C TYR A 25 -52.84 15.83 22.66
N ILE A 26 -51.78 16.05 23.42
CA ILE A 26 -50.50 15.38 23.26
C ILE A 26 -50.39 14.26 24.30
N ASP A 27 -50.26 13.01 23.86
CA ASP A 27 -49.91 11.87 24.71
C ASP A 27 -48.38 11.70 24.73
N ALA A 28 -47.79 11.99 25.90
CA ALA A 28 -46.36 11.83 26.16
C ALA A 28 -46.00 10.46 26.77
N ASN A 29 -47.00 9.64 27.12
CA ASN A 29 -46.79 8.34 27.78
C ASN A 29 -46.72 7.17 26.79
N ASN A 30 -46.72 7.45 25.48
CA ASN A 30 -46.65 6.40 24.47
C ASN A 30 -45.21 5.86 24.33
N ILE A 31 -44.94 4.74 25.01
CA ILE A 31 -43.67 4.01 24.95
C ILE A 31 -43.70 3.04 23.76
N GLN A 32 -42.79 3.23 22.81
CA GLN A 32 -42.56 2.30 21.71
C GLN A 32 -41.29 1.47 21.96
N LYS A 33 -41.28 0.23 21.44
CA LYS A 33 -40.06 -0.58 21.38
C LYS A 33 -39.18 -0.05 20.26
N GLU A 34 -37.91 0.18 20.54
CA GLU A 34 -36.90 0.50 19.55
C GLU A 34 -35.79 -0.55 19.59
N TYR A 35 -35.44 -1.06 18.41
CA TYR A 35 -34.32 -1.97 18.21
C TYR A 35 -33.14 -1.19 17.68
N LYS A 36 -32.05 -1.14 18.45
CA LYS A 36 -30.81 -0.50 18.04
C LYS A 36 -29.74 -1.57 17.83
N VAL A 37 -29.27 -1.74 16.59
CA VAL A 37 -28.09 -2.57 16.32
C VAL A 37 -26.87 -1.85 16.89
N ILE A 38 -26.14 -2.52 17.79
CA ILE A 38 -24.93 -1.98 18.39
C ILE A 38 -23.73 -2.35 17.53
N ASN A 39 -23.62 -3.62 17.14
CA ASN A 39 -22.47 -4.12 16.40
C ASN A 39 -22.81 -5.37 15.57
N VAL A 40 -22.19 -5.49 14.40
CA VAL A 40 -22.16 -6.72 13.59
C VAL A 40 -20.72 -7.21 13.61
N ASN A 41 -20.46 -8.27 14.38
CA ASN A 41 -19.15 -8.85 14.60
C ASN A 41 -18.77 -9.81 13.45
N HIS A 42 -18.97 -9.40 12.21
CA HIS A 42 -18.49 -10.13 11.04
C HIS A 42 -17.86 -9.13 10.08
N LYS A 43 -16.61 -9.39 9.68
CA LYS A 43 -15.79 -8.41 8.96
C LYS A 43 -16.24 -8.20 7.51
N SER A 44 -16.98 -9.12 6.92
CA SER A 44 -17.41 -8.99 5.53
C SER A 44 -18.69 -8.19 5.40
N SER A 45 -18.58 -6.98 4.85
CA SER A 45 -19.72 -6.14 4.46
C SER A 45 -20.23 -6.44 3.05
N VAL A 46 -19.43 -7.17 2.25
CA VAL A 46 -19.71 -7.53 0.86
C VAL A 46 -19.45 -9.02 0.67
N GLU A 47 -20.15 -9.65 -0.27
CA GLU A 47 -19.86 -11.03 -0.64
C GLU A 47 -18.49 -11.11 -1.33
N ARG A 48 -17.64 -12.06 -0.91
CA ARG A 48 -16.32 -12.32 -1.49
C ARG A 48 -16.17 -13.80 -1.81
N LEU A 49 -15.70 -14.10 -3.03
CA LEU A 49 -15.39 -15.45 -3.49
C LEU A 49 -13.94 -15.44 -3.99
N GLU A 50 -13.06 -16.17 -3.31
CA GLU A 50 -11.61 -16.18 -3.57
C GLU A 50 -11.15 -17.62 -3.85
N SER A 51 -10.47 -17.86 -4.97
CA SER A 51 -10.01 -19.21 -5.32
C SER A 51 -8.93 -19.72 -4.39
N VAL A 52 -8.98 -21.01 -4.07
CA VAL A 52 -7.96 -21.69 -3.26
C VAL A 52 -6.85 -22.19 -4.16
N TYR A 53 -5.61 -21.86 -3.81
CA TYR A 53 -4.44 -22.26 -4.61
C TYR A 53 -3.76 -23.52 -4.07
N PRO A 54 -3.07 -24.30 -4.92
CA PRO A 54 -2.24 -25.41 -4.44
C PRO A 54 -1.24 -24.97 -3.37
N TYR A 55 -1.03 -25.83 -2.38
CA TYR A 55 -0.24 -25.61 -1.16
C TYR A 55 -0.75 -24.52 -0.20
N GLU A 56 -1.96 -23.99 -0.40
CA GLU A 56 -2.61 -23.13 0.58
C GLU A 56 -2.91 -23.90 1.87
N GLY A 57 -2.55 -23.33 3.02
CA GLY A 57 -2.60 -24.00 4.33
C GLY A 57 -3.96 -23.87 5.02
N PHE A 58 -4.37 -24.95 5.70
CA PHE A 58 -5.59 -25.06 6.48
C PHE A 58 -5.36 -25.86 7.76
N ASP A 59 -6.16 -25.56 8.80
CA ASP A 59 -6.02 -26.19 10.13
C ASP A 59 -6.68 -27.57 10.24
N ARG A 60 -7.41 -28.01 9.21
CA ARG A 60 -8.23 -29.24 9.25
C ARG A 60 -8.25 -29.98 7.91
N PRO A 61 -8.56 -31.30 7.92
CA PRO A 61 -8.57 -32.10 6.71
C PRO A 61 -9.72 -31.79 5.75
N ASP A 62 -10.82 -31.18 6.22
CA ASP A 62 -11.98 -30.82 5.37
C ASP A 62 -12.52 -29.43 5.75
N PRO A 63 -11.86 -28.34 5.30
CA PRO A 63 -12.33 -26.97 5.53
C PRO A 63 -13.60 -26.65 4.75
N TYR A 64 -14.35 -25.65 5.22
CA TYR A 64 -15.57 -25.18 4.55
C TYR A 64 -15.22 -24.35 3.32
N LEU A 65 -15.15 -25.02 2.17
CA LEU A 65 -14.89 -24.42 0.86
C LEU A 65 -16.08 -24.63 -0.09
N PHE A 66 -16.21 -23.72 -1.06
CA PHE A 66 -17.42 -23.58 -1.85
C PHE A 66 -17.14 -23.61 -3.36
N ASP A 67 -18.09 -24.15 -4.12
CA ASP A 67 -18.04 -24.12 -5.58
C ASP A 67 -18.32 -22.70 -6.14
N LYS A 68 -18.17 -22.50 -7.46
CA LYS A 68 -18.54 -21.25 -8.15
C LYS A 68 -20.03 -20.88 -7.99
N ASN A 69 -20.89 -21.85 -7.64
CA ASN A 69 -22.32 -21.67 -7.38
C ASN A 69 -22.64 -21.51 -5.87
N LYS A 70 -21.62 -21.41 -5.01
CA LYS A 70 -21.71 -21.26 -3.54
C LYS A 70 -22.25 -22.49 -2.81
N ASN A 71 -22.14 -23.68 -3.38
CA ASN A 71 -22.43 -24.93 -2.69
C ASN A 71 -21.19 -25.41 -1.95
N LEU A 72 -21.38 -25.98 -0.76
CA LEU A 72 -20.28 -26.58 0.02
C LEU A 72 -19.73 -27.80 -0.75
N VAL A 73 -18.40 -27.89 -0.86
CA VAL A 73 -17.70 -28.98 -1.54
C VAL A 73 -16.87 -29.73 -0.50
N SER A 74 -16.90 -31.07 -0.54
CA SER A 74 -15.97 -31.87 0.27
C SER A 74 -14.61 -31.88 -0.41
N VAL A 75 -13.60 -31.43 0.31
CA VAL A 75 -12.23 -31.26 -0.19
C VAL A 75 -11.25 -32.18 0.51
N ALA A 76 -11.69 -33.00 1.47
CA ALA A 76 -10.84 -33.97 2.15
C ALA A 76 -9.93 -34.82 1.24
N PRO A 77 -10.36 -35.28 0.05
CA PRO A 77 -9.50 -35.99 -0.89
C PRO A 77 -8.40 -35.12 -1.53
N ASP A 78 -8.62 -33.82 -1.61
CA ASP A 78 -7.73 -32.81 -2.18
C ASP A 78 -6.83 -32.17 -1.10
N MET A 79 -6.67 -32.80 0.06
CA MET A 79 -5.92 -32.25 1.20
C MET A 79 -4.77 -33.17 1.57
N MET A 80 -3.56 -32.60 1.57
CA MET A 80 -2.34 -33.28 1.99
C MET A 80 -1.97 -32.87 3.42
N ARG A 81 -1.69 -33.85 4.28
CA ARG A 81 -1.21 -33.58 5.65
C ARG A 81 0.20 -32.98 5.63
N THR A 82 0.41 -31.93 6.41
CA THR A 82 1.72 -31.29 6.63
C THR A 82 2.09 -31.38 8.11
N GLU A 83 3.30 -30.95 8.49
CA GLU A 83 3.75 -30.97 9.89
C GLU A 83 2.86 -30.11 10.82
N SER A 84 2.32 -29.01 10.30
CA SER A 84 1.56 -28.02 11.05
C SER A 84 0.05 -28.03 10.77
N GLY A 85 -0.45 -28.95 9.94
CA GLY A 85 -1.87 -28.97 9.54
C GLY A 85 -2.10 -29.70 8.21
N TYR A 86 -2.79 -29.03 7.29
CA TYR A 86 -3.14 -29.54 5.97
C TYR A 86 -2.86 -28.49 4.89
N ALA A 87 -2.60 -28.95 3.68
CA ALA A 87 -2.41 -28.10 2.51
C ALA A 87 -3.27 -28.60 1.35
N PHE A 88 -3.89 -27.67 0.63
CA PHE A 88 -4.69 -28.01 -0.54
C PHE A 88 -3.79 -28.53 -1.67
N PHE A 89 -4.04 -29.75 -2.12
CA PHE A 89 -3.37 -30.41 -3.23
C PHE A 89 -4.43 -31.20 -4.02
N PRO A 90 -4.92 -30.66 -5.15
CA PRO A 90 -5.94 -31.33 -5.95
C PRO A 90 -5.55 -32.77 -6.29
N ALA A 91 -6.46 -33.73 -6.16
CA ALA A 91 -6.15 -35.15 -6.31
C ALA A 91 -5.61 -35.52 -7.71
N GLU A 92 -6.00 -34.78 -8.75
CA GLU A 92 -5.54 -34.94 -10.14
C GLU A 92 -4.34 -34.05 -10.49
N ALA A 93 -3.72 -33.40 -9.50
CA ALA A 93 -2.59 -32.52 -9.74
C ALA A 93 -1.33 -33.30 -10.14
N VAL A 94 -0.59 -32.75 -11.11
CA VAL A 94 0.74 -33.23 -11.49
C VAL A 94 1.76 -32.18 -11.06
N GLU A 95 2.65 -32.56 -10.16
CA GLU A 95 3.76 -31.71 -9.71
C GLU A 95 5.05 -32.11 -10.44
N PHE A 96 5.80 -31.11 -10.91
CA PHE A 96 7.12 -31.31 -11.52
C PHE A 96 8.08 -30.19 -11.12
N SER A 97 9.37 -30.45 -11.27
CA SER A 97 10.43 -29.46 -11.02
C SER A 97 10.76 -28.73 -12.32
N PRO A 98 10.64 -27.39 -12.38
CA PRO A 98 11.12 -26.63 -13.54
C PRO A 98 12.65 -26.71 -13.63
N GLU A 99 13.21 -26.38 -14.79
CA GLU A 99 14.66 -26.27 -14.93
C GLU A 99 15.13 -25.04 -14.15
N LEU A 100 16.08 -25.24 -13.23
CA LEU A 100 16.68 -24.16 -12.46
C LEU A 100 17.98 -23.73 -13.14
N PHE A 101 18.23 -22.43 -13.17
CA PHE A 101 19.46 -21.90 -13.76
C PHE A 101 19.97 -20.69 -12.99
N ASP A 102 21.28 -20.45 -13.09
CA ASP A 102 21.92 -19.26 -12.55
C ASP A 102 22.45 -18.39 -13.68
N PHE A 103 22.28 -17.08 -13.55
CA PHE A 103 22.83 -16.12 -14.50
C PHE A 103 23.39 -14.88 -13.81
N ARG A 104 24.27 -14.16 -14.50
CA ARG A 104 24.75 -12.84 -14.11
C ARG A 104 24.84 -11.91 -15.32
N VAL A 105 24.60 -10.63 -15.09
CA VAL A 105 24.62 -9.60 -16.12
C VAL A 105 25.83 -8.71 -15.92
N SER A 106 26.55 -8.46 -17.01
CA SER A 106 27.66 -7.50 -17.06
C SER A 106 27.20 -6.28 -17.86
N VAL A 107 27.43 -5.10 -17.30
CA VAL A 107 26.99 -3.83 -17.89
C VAL A 107 28.13 -2.82 -17.96
N LYS A 108 28.08 -1.96 -18.96
CA LYS A 108 28.87 -0.72 -19.03
C LYS A 108 28.04 0.42 -18.44
N LYS A 109 28.63 1.17 -17.52
CA LYS A 109 27.99 2.32 -16.85
C LYS A 109 28.18 3.58 -17.68
N HIS A 110 27.16 4.43 -17.67
CA HIS A 110 27.24 5.84 -18.07
C HIS A 110 26.45 6.64 -17.03
N PHE A 111 27.08 6.88 -15.88
CA PHE A 111 26.47 7.55 -14.74
C PHE A 111 26.88 9.02 -14.66
N PHE A 112 26.08 9.80 -13.94
CA PHE A 112 26.41 11.17 -13.58
C PHE A 112 26.79 11.26 -12.11
N TYR A 113 27.89 11.97 -11.83
CA TYR A 113 28.28 12.26 -10.46
C TYR A 113 27.45 13.41 -9.90
N GLU A 114 26.85 13.19 -8.72
CA GLU A 114 26.15 14.23 -7.96
C GLU A 114 26.56 14.16 -6.48
N SER A 115 26.77 15.32 -5.86
CA SER A 115 27.28 15.44 -4.48
C SER A 115 26.29 14.98 -3.39
N ASN A 116 25.03 14.75 -3.75
CA ASN A 116 23.99 14.19 -2.87
C ASN A 116 23.87 12.65 -2.98
N ARG A 117 24.55 12.01 -3.94
CA ARG A 117 24.49 10.55 -4.16
C ARG A 117 25.64 9.84 -3.45
N PRO A 118 25.38 8.84 -2.60
CA PRO A 118 26.46 8.10 -1.94
C PRO A 118 27.23 7.25 -2.96
N VAL A 119 28.55 7.43 -3.00
CA VAL A 119 29.50 6.66 -3.81
C VAL A 119 30.44 5.90 -2.88
N ASP A 120 30.58 4.60 -3.08
CA ASP A 120 31.59 3.78 -2.39
C ASP A 120 32.31 2.91 -3.42
N ILE A 121 33.59 3.22 -3.67
CA ILE A 121 34.43 2.49 -4.62
C ILE A 121 35.34 1.53 -3.87
N LYS A 122 35.41 0.29 -4.34
CA LYS A 122 36.32 -0.73 -3.82
C LYS A 122 37.67 -0.65 -4.51
N VAL A 123 38.73 -0.41 -3.74
CA VAL A 123 40.08 -0.22 -4.23
C VAL A 123 41.03 -1.22 -3.58
N GLY A 124 41.76 -1.96 -4.40
CA GLY A 124 42.84 -2.86 -3.98
C GLY A 124 44.23 -2.33 -4.35
N VAL A 125 45.28 -2.86 -3.72
CA VAL A 125 46.68 -2.57 -4.03
C VAL A 125 47.48 -3.88 -4.12
N ILE A 126 48.18 -4.08 -5.23
CA ILE A 126 49.13 -5.16 -5.46
C ILE A 126 50.51 -4.54 -5.58
N GLU A 127 51.36 -4.80 -4.59
CA GLU A 127 52.68 -4.21 -4.46
C GLU A 127 53.62 -5.11 -3.65
N LYS A 128 54.91 -4.78 -3.65
CA LYS A 128 55.92 -5.56 -2.92
C LYS A 128 56.07 -5.13 -1.45
N ASP A 129 56.24 -3.83 -1.22
CA ASP A 129 56.78 -3.30 0.05
C ASP A 129 55.79 -2.42 0.85
N ARG A 130 54.48 -2.47 0.54
CA ARG A 130 53.38 -1.71 1.20
C ARG A 130 53.41 -0.19 1.08
N VAL A 131 54.36 0.37 0.33
CA VAL A 131 54.57 1.81 0.17
C VAL A 131 53.37 2.51 -0.48
N TYR A 132 52.73 1.88 -1.47
CA TYR A 132 51.56 2.44 -2.15
C TYR A 132 50.35 2.44 -1.23
N ALA A 133 50.05 1.33 -0.54
CA ALA A 133 48.94 1.26 0.38
C ALA A 133 49.10 2.26 1.53
N GLU A 134 50.31 2.43 2.07
CA GLU A 134 50.63 3.45 3.08
C GLU A 134 50.43 4.89 2.57
N SER A 135 50.73 5.15 1.30
CA SER A 135 50.53 6.46 0.69
C SER A 135 49.03 6.73 0.42
N LEU A 136 48.33 5.76 -0.16
CA LEU A 136 46.93 5.86 -0.57
C LEU A 136 45.96 5.94 0.62
N ILE A 137 46.20 5.18 1.70
CA ILE A 137 45.29 5.17 2.85
C ILE A 137 45.14 6.56 3.50
N LYS A 138 46.19 7.40 3.41
CA LYS A 138 46.20 8.78 3.93
C LYS A 138 45.17 9.68 3.27
N ILE A 139 44.86 9.40 1.99
CA ILE A 139 43.91 10.16 1.19
C ILE A 139 42.55 9.48 1.01
N PHE A 140 42.38 8.21 1.41
CA PHE A 140 41.12 7.46 1.24
C PHE A 140 40.27 7.39 2.50
N GLY A 141 40.80 6.92 3.63
CA GLY A 141 39.99 6.53 4.79
C GLY A 141 39.07 7.64 5.34
N ASP A 142 39.62 8.62 6.06
CA ASP A 142 38.88 9.75 6.62
C ASP A 142 38.92 11.00 5.71
N ALA A 143 39.10 10.79 4.41
CA ALA A 143 39.32 11.84 3.41
C ALA A 143 38.27 12.97 3.44
N TYR A 144 37.00 12.59 3.61
CA TYR A 144 35.88 13.51 3.71
C TYR A 144 35.94 14.40 4.98
N ARG A 145 36.55 13.92 6.07
CA ARG A 145 36.77 14.73 7.29
C ARG A 145 37.92 15.71 7.10
N LYS A 146 38.87 15.37 6.23
CA LYS A 146 40.02 16.20 5.85
C LYS A 146 39.72 17.16 4.69
N ASN A 147 38.48 17.18 4.18
CA ASN A 147 38.07 17.95 2.99
C ASN A 147 38.88 17.63 1.73
N LEU A 148 39.41 16.41 1.62
CA LEU A 148 40.11 15.94 0.40
C LEU A 148 39.12 15.53 -0.69
N ILE A 149 37.90 15.17 -0.30
CA ILE A 149 36.83 14.75 -1.18
C ILE A 149 35.48 15.16 -0.56
N THR A 150 34.43 15.21 -1.36
CA THR A 150 33.06 15.42 -0.90
C THR A 150 32.59 14.30 0.04
N SER A 151 31.67 14.62 0.95
CA SER A 151 31.24 13.72 2.03
C SER A 151 30.45 12.49 1.57
N ASN A 152 29.92 12.52 0.36
CA ASN A 152 29.18 11.43 -0.25
C ASN A 152 30.09 10.38 -0.90
N PHE A 153 31.38 10.68 -1.13
CA PHE A 153 32.32 9.77 -1.78
C PHE A 153 33.19 9.05 -0.74
N LYS A 154 33.23 7.72 -0.84
CA LYS A 154 34.03 6.86 0.03
C LYS A 154 34.83 5.88 -0.81
N VAL A 155 35.97 5.47 -0.27
CA VAL A 155 36.76 4.35 -0.77
C VAL A 155 36.80 3.30 0.32
N ASN A 156 36.52 2.04 -0.03
CA ASN A 156 36.47 0.92 0.90
C ASN A 156 35.60 1.20 2.14
N SER A 157 34.44 1.81 1.92
CA SER A 157 33.49 2.25 2.96
C SER A 157 34.05 3.25 3.97
N GLY A 158 35.19 3.88 3.69
CA GLY A 158 35.88 4.83 4.55
C GLY A 158 36.73 4.16 5.64
N ASP A 159 37.16 2.91 5.45
CA ASP A 159 38.10 2.26 6.36
C ASP A 159 39.48 2.97 6.32
N ILE A 160 40.05 3.21 7.49
CA ILE A 160 41.33 3.91 7.68
C ILE A 160 42.51 2.92 7.81
N LYS A 161 42.24 1.62 7.83
CA LYS A 161 43.25 0.58 7.94
C LYS A 161 43.88 0.27 6.59
N ILE A 162 45.21 0.10 6.56
CA ILE A 162 45.96 -0.30 5.36
C ILE A 162 45.48 -1.66 4.84
N GLU A 163 45.07 -2.54 5.75
CA GLU A 163 44.51 -3.87 5.44
C GLU A 163 43.28 -3.79 4.54
N SER A 164 42.53 -2.68 4.57
CA SER A 164 41.37 -2.48 3.69
C SER A 164 41.74 -2.40 2.21
N LEU A 165 42.99 -2.05 1.89
CA LEU A 165 43.52 -1.95 0.53
C LEU A 165 44.20 -3.25 0.07
N THR A 166 44.62 -4.11 0.98
CA THR A 166 45.47 -5.28 0.68
C THR A 166 44.78 -6.63 0.89
N ASN A 167 43.67 -6.67 1.62
CA ASN A 167 42.92 -7.91 1.90
C ASN A 167 41.71 -8.13 0.99
N LEU A 168 41.42 -7.23 0.05
CA LEU A 168 40.34 -7.43 -0.91
C LEU A 168 40.78 -8.42 -1.99
N SER A 169 39.88 -9.32 -2.37
CA SER A 169 40.08 -10.10 -3.58
C SER A 169 39.95 -9.19 -4.82
N ILE A 170 40.61 -9.56 -5.93
CA ILE A 170 40.60 -8.77 -7.16
C ILE A 170 39.15 -8.60 -7.66
N GLU A 171 38.36 -9.67 -7.67
CA GLU A 171 36.95 -9.67 -8.11
C GLU A 171 36.01 -8.78 -7.29
N GLU A 172 36.40 -8.42 -6.06
CA GLU A 172 35.66 -7.49 -5.20
C GLU A 172 36.02 -6.01 -5.46
N CYS A 173 37.11 -5.74 -6.19
CA CYS A 173 37.61 -4.40 -6.45
C CYS A 173 36.99 -3.80 -7.71
N ASP A 174 36.62 -2.51 -7.64
CA ASP A 174 36.29 -1.70 -8.81
C ASP A 174 37.58 -1.24 -9.54
N LEU A 175 38.66 -1.03 -8.78
CA LEU A 175 39.98 -0.64 -9.27
C LEU A 175 41.09 -1.28 -8.42
N VAL A 176 42.14 -1.79 -9.06
CA VAL A 176 43.36 -2.25 -8.37
C VAL A 176 44.58 -1.44 -8.80
N PHE A 177 45.34 -0.94 -7.85
CA PHE A 177 46.64 -0.33 -8.10
C PHE A 177 47.70 -1.43 -8.19
N ILE A 178 48.54 -1.40 -9.22
CA ILE A 178 49.58 -2.39 -9.43
C ILE A 178 50.94 -1.71 -9.56
N GLU A 179 51.88 -2.09 -8.69
CA GLU A 179 53.28 -1.70 -8.81
C GLU A 179 53.96 -2.48 -9.94
N SER A 180 54.61 -1.75 -10.84
CA SER A 180 55.38 -2.32 -11.94
C SER A 180 56.61 -1.46 -12.21
N ASN A 181 57.74 -2.07 -12.57
CA ASN A 181 58.87 -1.28 -13.08
C ASN A 181 58.84 -1.10 -14.60
N ASN A 182 58.05 -1.91 -15.32
CA ASN A 182 57.88 -1.78 -16.76
C ASN A 182 56.38 -1.84 -17.14
N THR A 183 56.03 -2.14 -18.38
CA THR A 183 54.63 -2.25 -18.83
C THR A 183 54.07 -3.68 -18.76
N LYS A 184 54.80 -4.64 -18.17
CA LYS A 184 54.57 -6.09 -18.33
C LYS A 184 54.65 -6.93 -17.05
N THR A 185 55.52 -6.60 -16.10
CA THR A 185 55.83 -7.46 -14.95
C THR A 185 55.59 -6.77 -13.62
N TYR A 186 55.22 -7.52 -12.60
CA TYR A 186 55.06 -6.97 -11.25
C TYR A 186 56.41 -6.48 -10.70
N TRP A 187 56.47 -5.23 -10.21
CA TRP A 187 57.68 -4.57 -9.68
C TRP A 187 58.97 -4.95 -10.47
N ASP A 188 60.05 -5.37 -9.78
CA ASP A 188 61.28 -5.95 -10.32
C ASP A 188 61.25 -7.50 -10.39
N SER A 189 60.09 -8.11 -10.66
CA SER A 189 59.98 -9.58 -10.83
C SER A 189 60.01 -10.01 -12.30
N GLU A 190 60.16 -11.32 -12.50
CA GLU A 190 59.95 -11.98 -13.81
C GLU A 190 58.47 -12.36 -14.04
N GLU A 191 57.59 -12.14 -13.06
CA GLU A 191 56.18 -12.52 -13.13
C GLU A 191 55.40 -11.53 -14.00
N ILE A 192 54.75 -12.05 -15.05
CA ILE A 192 53.99 -11.27 -16.02
C ILE A 192 52.60 -10.94 -15.43
N ILE A 193 52.18 -9.69 -15.58
CA ILE A 193 50.84 -9.23 -15.22
C ILE A 193 49.86 -9.72 -16.29
N ASP A 194 48.94 -10.62 -15.93
CA ASP A 194 47.82 -10.97 -16.80
C ASP A 194 46.70 -9.93 -16.68
N PHE A 195 46.82 -8.86 -17.48
CA PHE A 195 45.80 -7.81 -17.53
C PHE A 195 44.43 -8.36 -17.96
N ASN A 196 44.37 -9.40 -18.78
CA ASN A 196 43.10 -9.93 -19.25
C ASN A 196 42.37 -10.64 -18.14
N GLU A 197 43.05 -11.45 -17.32
CA GLU A 197 42.45 -12.13 -16.18
C GLU A 197 41.76 -11.15 -15.23
N ILE A 198 42.44 -10.05 -14.87
CA ILE A 198 41.89 -9.03 -13.97
C ILE A 198 40.73 -8.27 -14.62
N LEU A 199 40.87 -7.85 -15.89
CA LEU A 199 39.82 -7.11 -16.61
C LEU A 199 38.62 -8.00 -16.97
N ASP A 200 38.83 -9.31 -17.10
CA ASP A 200 37.78 -10.33 -17.23
C ASP A 200 36.99 -10.51 -15.93
N ASP A 201 37.37 -9.82 -14.85
CA ASP A 201 36.57 -9.57 -13.65
C ASP A 201 35.86 -8.21 -13.58
N HIS A 202 36.01 -7.37 -14.61
CA HIS A 202 35.55 -5.98 -14.65
C HIS A 202 36.18 -5.09 -13.58
N THR A 203 37.27 -5.56 -12.98
CA THR A 203 38.15 -4.78 -12.11
C THR A 203 39.08 -3.97 -12.98
N ASN A 204 39.02 -2.64 -12.84
CA ASN A 204 39.91 -1.75 -13.57
C ASN A 204 41.31 -1.81 -12.97
N ILE A 205 42.33 -1.42 -13.73
CA ILE A 205 43.72 -1.50 -13.29
C ILE A 205 44.35 -0.12 -13.35
N TRP A 206 45.01 0.31 -12.28
CA TRP A 206 45.94 1.43 -12.30
C TRP A 206 47.37 0.90 -12.19
N LEU A 207 48.06 0.83 -13.33
CA LEU A 207 49.45 0.41 -13.43
C LEU A 207 50.39 1.59 -13.15
N CYS A 208 51.18 1.47 -12.10
CA CYS A 208 52.12 2.51 -11.66
C CYS A 208 53.54 2.10 -12.00
N ILE A 209 54.15 2.80 -12.96
CA ILE A 209 55.43 2.43 -13.58
C ILE A 209 56.59 3.17 -12.91
N GLY A 210 57.61 2.41 -12.50
CA GLY A 210 58.81 2.92 -11.85
C GLY A 210 59.94 3.39 -12.77
N ASP A 211 60.06 2.82 -13.98
CA ASP A 211 61.04 3.24 -14.99
C ASP A 211 60.45 4.28 -15.94
N SER A 212 60.90 5.53 -15.83
CA SER A 212 60.48 6.62 -16.72
C SER A 212 60.79 6.33 -18.20
N ASN A 213 61.81 5.52 -18.51
CA ASN A 213 62.09 5.15 -19.90
C ASN A 213 61.01 4.23 -20.48
N ALA A 214 60.40 3.39 -19.65
CA ALA A 214 59.30 2.51 -20.05
C ALA A 214 58.01 3.27 -20.35
N LEU A 215 57.89 4.52 -19.88
CA LEU A 215 56.78 5.44 -20.19
C LEU A 215 57.00 6.23 -21.48
N GLY A 216 58.14 6.02 -22.16
CA GLY A 216 58.44 6.70 -23.40
C GLY A 216 58.63 8.21 -23.22
N VAL A 217 59.14 8.63 -22.05
CA VAL A 217 59.43 10.04 -21.76
C VAL A 217 60.31 10.57 -22.89
N ALA A 218 59.77 11.54 -23.62
CA ALA A 218 60.54 12.20 -24.64
C ALA A 218 61.80 12.79 -23.98
N GLU A 219 62.99 12.42 -24.47
CA GLU A 219 64.27 13.03 -24.06
C GLU A 219 64.34 14.56 -24.35
N SER A 220 63.23 15.21 -24.75
CA SER A 220 63.18 16.62 -25.08
C SER A 220 62.58 17.46 -23.94
N TYR A 221 63.47 18.03 -23.11
CA TYR A 221 63.54 19.46 -22.77
C TYR A 221 62.35 20.22 -22.15
N TYR A 222 61.21 19.59 -21.85
CA TYR A 222 60.11 20.25 -21.16
C TYR A 222 60.03 19.77 -19.71
N GLU A 223 60.32 20.67 -18.76
CA GLU A 223 59.93 20.48 -17.37
C GLU A 223 58.42 20.26 -17.36
N PHE A 224 57.98 19.08 -16.90
CA PHE A 224 56.57 18.82 -16.65
C PHE A 224 56.01 19.98 -15.84
N SER A 225 54.94 20.61 -16.34
CA SER A 225 54.30 21.64 -15.54
C SER A 225 53.71 20.95 -14.31
N ASN A 226 53.91 21.49 -13.10
CA ASN A 226 53.30 20.94 -11.88
C ASN A 226 51.76 21.11 -11.86
N ASP A 227 51.16 21.34 -13.02
CA ASP A 227 49.77 21.60 -13.25
C ASP A 227 49.25 20.64 -14.34
N PHE A 228 47.98 20.26 -14.28
CA PHE A 228 47.29 19.68 -15.43
C PHE A 228 45.88 20.26 -15.53
N THR A 229 45.29 20.21 -16.72
CA THR A 229 43.91 20.63 -16.94
C THR A 229 43.10 19.46 -17.47
N LEU A 230 42.01 19.10 -16.79
CA LEU A 230 41.05 18.10 -17.24
C LEU A 230 40.01 18.73 -18.16
N ILE A 231 39.58 17.98 -19.17
CA ILE A 231 38.51 18.37 -20.07
C ILE A 231 37.20 17.77 -19.57
N GLY A 232 36.21 18.63 -19.29
CA GLY A 232 34.87 18.22 -18.85
C GLY A 232 34.54 18.62 -17.42
N ASN A 233 33.46 18.04 -16.89
CA ASN A 233 33.02 18.30 -15.52
C ASN A 233 33.85 17.49 -14.53
N THR A 234 34.40 18.17 -13.54
CA THR A 234 35.25 17.61 -12.48
C THR A 234 34.46 17.54 -11.17
N ILE A 235 34.81 16.60 -10.29
CA ILE A 235 34.15 16.48 -8.98
C ILE A 235 34.47 17.66 -8.05
N TYR A 236 35.57 18.36 -8.33
CA TYR A 236 36.01 19.54 -7.58
C TYR A 236 35.47 20.86 -8.12
N GLY A 237 34.82 20.86 -9.29
CA GLY A 237 34.28 22.07 -9.91
C GLY A 237 35.34 23.04 -10.46
N GLU A 238 36.57 22.57 -10.61
CA GLU A 238 37.69 23.28 -11.26
C GLU A 238 38.32 22.36 -12.31
N ASP A 239 38.79 22.93 -13.42
CA ASP A 239 39.38 22.20 -14.54
C ASP A 239 40.91 22.11 -14.45
N ARG A 240 41.57 23.13 -13.89
CA ARG A 240 43.02 23.20 -13.73
C ARG A 240 43.45 22.89 -12.30
N PHE A 241 44.28 21.87 -12.16
CA PHE A 241 44.89 21.41 -10.92
C PHE A 241 46.34 21.87 -10.87
N LYS A 242 46.81 22.31 -9.69
CA LYS A 242 48.15 22.88 -9.48
C LYS A 242 48.90 22.15 -8.37
N ASP A 243 50.21 22.37 -8.31
CA ASP A 243 51.11 21.84 -7.27
C ASP A 243 51.14 20.30 -7.19
N ILE A 244 50.90 19.64 -8.33
CA ILE A 244 50.99 18.19 -8.49
C ILE A 244 52.45 17.77 -8.47
N LYS A 245 52.75 16.62 -7.86
CA LYS A 245 54.10 16.08 -7.75
C LYS A 245 54.22 14.81 -8.58
N LEU A 246 54.64 15.00 -9.82
CA LEU A 246 54.94 13.93 -10.78
C LEU A 246 56.36 14.07 -11.29
N ASP A 247 57.07 12.94 -11.36
CA ASP A 247 58.45 12.92 -11.88
C ASP A 247 58.46 12.78 -13.41
N SER A 248 57.33 12.44 -14.03
CA SER A 248 57.20 12.15 -15.46
C SER A 248 55.72 12.14 -15.90
N CYS A 249 55.47 12.54 -17.16
CA CYS A 249 54.19 12.40 -17.87
C CYS A 249 54.25 11.29 -18.94
N ILE A 250 53.06 10.89 -19.42
CA ILE A 250 52.92 9.80 -20.39
C ILE A 250 53.05 10.30 -21.82
N ASN A 251 53.82 9.56 -22.63
CA ASN A 251 53.83 9.72 -24.07
C ASN A 251 52.79 8.80 -24.72
N GLU A 252 51.75 9.41 -25.29
CA GLU A 252 50.61 8.70 -25.89
C GLU A 252 51.03 7.70 -26.98
N ASN A 253 52.03 8.05 -27.79
CA ASN A 253 52.49 7.19 -28.88
C ASN A 253 53.22 5.95 -28.36
N GLU A 254 54.01 6.09 -27.30
CA GLU A 254 54.76 4.98 -26.72
C GLU A 254 53.84 4.07 -25.89
N ILE A 255 52.85 4.65 -25.20
CA ILE A 255 51.90 3.84 -24.43
C ILE A 255 50.98 3.02 -25.33
N GLN A 256 50.54 3.57 -26.47
CA GLN A 256 49.75 2.83 -27.45
C GLN A 256 50.55 1.68 -28.09
N LYS A 257 51.87 1.84 -28.27
CA LYS A 257 52.74 0.75 -28.72
C LYS A 257 52.90 -0.35 -27.67
N ALA A 258 52.95 0.01 -26.38
CA ALA A 258 53.05 -0.94 -25.29
C ALA A 258 51.76 -1.76 -25.11
N PHE A 259 50.60 -1.17 -25.40
CA PHE A 259 49.29 -1.77 -25.25
C PHE A 259 48.47 -1.73 -26.55
N PRO A 260 48.90 -2.43 -27.62
CA PRO A 260 48.30 -2.32 -28.94
C PRO A 260 46.85 -2.81 -29.00
N ASP A 261 46.45 -3.70 -28.09
CA ASP A 261 45.10 -4.25 -28.05
C ASP A 261 44.11 -3.43 -27.20
N PHE A 262 44.51 -2.23 -26.76
CA PHE A 262 43.69 -1.30 -26.00
C PHE A 262 43.44 -0.04 -26.84
N GLU A 263 42.26 0.55 -26.66
CA GLU A 263 41.88 1.84 -27.27
C GLU A 263 42.32 2.97 -26.34
N TYR A 264 43.19 3.87 -26.81
CA TYR A 264 43.53 5.07 -26.05
C TYR A 264 42.38 6.08 -26.05
N ILE A 265 42.01 6.55 -24.85
CA ILE A 265 40.99 7.57 -24.68
C ILE A 265 41.66 8.95 -24.77
N GLU A 266 41.52 9.57 -25.94
CA GLU A 266 42.04 10.91 -26.23
C GLU A 266 41.23 12.03 -25.56
N ASN A 267 41.81 13.24 -25.52
CA ASN A 267 41.16 14.49 -25.09
C ASN A 267 40.60 14.47 -23.65
N VAL A 268 41.26 13.75 -22.76
CA VAL A 268 40.99 13.80 -21.31
C VAL A 268 41.71 15.00 -20.67
N TYR A 269 42.92 15.30 -21.14
CA TYR A 269 43.79 16.35 -20.62
C TYR A 269 44.10 17.40 -21.69
N LEU A 270 44.30 18.65 -21.26
CA LEU A 270 44.83 19.72 -22.10
C LEU A 270 46.36 19.77 -21.90
N TYR A 271 47.12 19.41 -22.94
CA TYR A 271 48.59 19.36 -22.96
C TYR A 271 49.20 18.14 -22.25
N ASP A 272 49.63 18.28 -21.00
CA ASP A 272 50.39 17.24 -20.30
C ASP A 272 49.46 16.10 -19.85
N VAL A 273 49.87 14.84 -20.09
CA VAL A 273 49.10 13.63 -19.75
C VAL A 273 49.69 12.98 -18.49
N PRO A 274 49.13 13.23 -17.30
CA PRO A 274 49.63 12.64 -16.05
C PRO A 274 49.28 11.15 -15.91
N VAL A 275 48.17 10.73 -16.54
CA VAL A 275 47.68 9.34 -16.53
C VAL A 275 47.12 9.03 -17.91
N ALA A 276 47.62 7.99 -18.58
CA ALA A 276 47.00 7.50 -19.80
C ALA A 276 45.80 6.61 -19.46
N ILE A 277 44.70 6.79 -20.18
CA ILE A 277 43.47 5.99 -20.02
C ILE A 277 43.33 5.09 -21.25
N LEU A 278 43.45 3.78 -21.03
CA LEU A 278 43.35 2.76 -22.07
C LEU A 278 42.08 1.93 -21.82
N HIS A 279 41.24 1.77 -22.83
CA HIS A 279 40.00 1.01 -22.75
C HIS A 279 40.13 -0.34 -23.46
N LYS A 280 39.84 -1.41 -22.74
CA LYS A 280 39.62 -2.73 -23.32
C LYS A 280 38.12 -2.95 -23.44
N LYS A 281 37.64 -2.93 -24.68
CA LYS A 281 36.22 -3.11 -24.99
C LYS A 281 35.66 -4.34 -24.30
N ASP A 282 34.48 -4.18 -23.68
CA ASP A 282 33.72 -5.21 -22.97
C ASP A 282 34.42 -5.82 -21.75
N LYS A 283 35.56 -5.26 -21.31
CA LYS A 283 36.30 -5.73 -20.13
C LYS A 283 36.50 -4.65 -19.06
N GLY A 284 37.19 -3.55 -19.37
CA GLY A 284 37.53 -2.55 -18.36
C GLY A 284 38.58 -1.54 -18.85
N PHE A 285 39.05 -0.72 -17.91
CA PHE A 285 40.05 0.32 -18.16
C PHE A 285 41.40 -0.03 -17.51
N LEU A 286 42.47 0.30 -18.23
CA LEU A 286 43.84 0.30 -17.76
C LEU A 286 44.32 1.75 -17.71
N PHE A 287 44.57 2.25 -16.50
CA PHE A 287 45.16 3.54 -16.23
C PHE A 287 46.66 3.36 -16.06
N VAL A 288 47.48 4.16 -16.74
CA VAL A 288 48.94 4.06 -16.64
C VAL A 288 49.53 5.40 -16.23
N SER A 289 50.35 5.39 -15.17
CA SER A 289 51.04 6.59 -14.68
C SER A 289 52.45 6.26 -14.20
N HIS A 290 53.31 7.28 -14.04
CA HIS A 290 54.53 7.12 -13.25
C HIS A 290 54.18 6.85 -11.77
N LYS A 291 55.02 6.07 -11.07
CA LYS A 291 54.81 5.70 -9.66
C LYS A 291 54.69 6.90 -8.72
N SER A 292 55.30 8.03 -9.07
CA SER A 292 55.21 9.28 -8.30
C SER A 292 53.77 9.77 -8.12
N ALA A 293 52.84 9.39 -9.02
CA ALA A 293 51.41 9.70 -8.89
C ALA A 293 50.86 9.17 -7.56
N VAL A 294 51.22 7.93 -7.22
CA VAL A 294 50.77 7.23 -6.02
C VAL A 294 51.70 7.48 -4.83
N LEU A 295 53.02 7.51 -5.02
CA LEU A 295 53.96 7.79 -3.93
C LEU A 295 53.77 9.18 -3.31
N ASN A 296 53.25 10.14 -4.08
CA ASN A 296 52.91 11.48 -3.60
C ASN A 296 51.38 11.69 -3.53
N ALA A 297 50.61 10.66 -3.16
CA ALA A 297 49.14 10.68 -3.15
C ALA A 297 48.54 11.90 -2.45
N GLU A 298 49.11 12.37 -1.33
CA GLU A 298 48.62 13.57 -0.62
C GLU A 298 48.69 14.86 -1.46
N LYS A 299 49.66 14.96 -2.39
CA LYS A 299 49.75 16.08 -3.34
C LYS A 299 48.90 15.85 -4.59
N ASN A 300 48.72 14.58 -4.96
CA ASN A 300 48.06 14.17 -6.19
C ASN A 300 46.60 13.72 -5.97
N TYR A 301 46.03 13.94 -4.79
CA TYR A 301 44.74 13.37 -4.41
C TYR A 301 43.61 13.74 -5.37
N LYS A 302 43.61 14.98 -5.89
CA LYS A 302 42.58 15.43 -6.84
C LYS A 302 42.62 14.61 -8.12
N LEU A 303 43.81 14.37 -8.68
CA LEU A 303 43.99 13.48 -9.84
C LEU A 303 43.48 12.07 -9.55
N ILE A 304 43.84 11.50 -8.40
CA ILE A 304 43.44 10.15 -8.02
C ILE A 304 41.92 10.04 -7.92
N TYR A 305 41.26 11.00 -7.26
CA TYR A 305 39.82 11.00 -7.12
C TYR A 305 39.07 11.25 -8.42
N GLU A 306 39.61 12.04 -9.35
CA GLU A 306 39.01 12.20 -10.69
C GLU A 306 39.05 10.90 -11.49
N ILE A 307 40.14 10.14 -11.43
CA ILE A 307 40.23 8.81 -12.06
C ILE A 307 39.27 7.82 -11.38
N LEU A 308 39.18 7.84 -10.05
CA LEU A 308 38.19 7.03 -9.32
C LEU A 308 36.75 7.38 -9.74
N ASN A 309 36.45 8.67 -9.89
CA ASN A 309 35.15 9.11 -10.39
C ASN A 309 34.91 8.68 -11.85
N TYR A 310 35.95 8.67 -12.69
CA TYR A 310 35.86 8.13 -14.04
C TYR A 310 35.51 6.63 -14.03
N VAL A 311 36.15 5.83 -13.15
CA VAL A 311 35.81 4.42 -12.94
C VAL A 311 34.36 4.26 -12.45
N TYR A 312 33.91 5.11 -11.53
CA TYR A 312 32.53 5.09 -11.06
C TYR A 312 31.53 5.36 -12.19
N THR A 313 31.78 6.38 -13.02
CA THR A 313 30.83 6.87 -14.03
C THR A 313 30.86 6.09 -15.35
N GLN A 314 32.03 5.63 -15.80
CA GLN A 314 32.22 5.00 -17.12
C GLN A 314 32.59 3.51 -17.06
N GLY A 315 32.95 3.01 -15.87
CA GLY A 315 33.44 1.65 -15.68
C GLY A 315 32.41 0.56 -15.99
N TYR A 316 32.84 -0.68 -15.84
CA TYR A 316 31.97 -1.85 -15.95
C TYR A 316 31.45 -2.26 -14.57
N SER A 317 30.34 -2.98 -14.53
CA SER A 317 29.77 -3.56 -13.31
C SER A 317 29.15 -4.90 -13.60
N ARG A 318 29.08 -5.76 -12.57
CA ARG A 318 28.38 -7.05 -12.63
C ARG A 318 27.28 -7.09 -11.59
N THR A 319 26.20 -7.77 -11.93
CA THR A 319 25.24 -8.23 -10.93
C THR A 319 25.84 -9.39 -10.15
N LYS A 320 25.28 -9.66 -8.97
CA LYS A 320 25.48 -10.96 -8.32
C LYS A 320 24.88 -12.07 -9.20
N TRP A 321 25.24 -13.31 -8.91
CA TRP A 321 24.55 -14.47 -9.46
C TRP A 321 23.10 -14.47 -8.99
N ILE A 322 22.19 -14.65 -9.94
CA ILE A 322 20.75 -14.67 -9.74
C ILE A 322 20.26 -16.06 -10.15
N SER A 323 19.57 -16.72 -9.22
CA SER A 323 18.92 -18.00 -9.49
C SER A 323 17.52 -17.79 -10.04
N GLY A 324 17.25 -18.44 -11.15
CA GLY A 324 15.96 -18.44 -11.83
C GLY A 324 15.40 -19.83 -12.04
N TRP A 325 14.19 -19.88 -12.56
CA TRP A 325 13.51 -21.08 -13.01
C TRP A 325 12.91 -20.84 -14.38
N ILE A 326 12.82 -21.90 -15.19
CA ILE A 326 12.21 -21.84 -16.51
C ILE A 326 11.44 -23.11 -16.85
N THR A 327 10.31 -22.93 -17.54
CA THR A 327 9.44 -24.01 -18.01
C THR A 327 9.26 -23.98 -19.54
N ASP A 328 8.86 -25.11 -20.12
CA ASP A 328 8.51 -25.24 -21.54
C ASP A 328 7.21 -24.50 -21.87
N HIS A 329 6.26 -24.47 -20.93
CA HIS A 329 4.97 -23.79 -21.07
C HIS A 329 4.77 -22.68 -20.03
N PRO A 330 4.01 -21.61 -20.33
CA PRO A 330 3.76 -20.54 -19.38
C PRO A 330 3.11 -21.01 -18.06
N VAL A 331 3.63 -20.50 -16.95
CA VAL A 331 3.03 -20.63 -15.63
C VAL A 331 1.93 -19.57 -15.47
N ASP A 332 0.72 -19.97 -15.08
CA ASP A 332 -0.39 -19.02 -14.92
C ASP A 332 -0.30 -18.23 -13.62
N TYR A 333 0.18 -18.82 -12.54
CA TYR A 333 0.12 -18.22 -11.21
C TYR A 333 1.43 -18.45 -10.45
N ILE A 334 1.81 -17.47 -9.64
CA ILE A 334 2.97 -17.54 -8.74
C ILE A 334 2.52 -17.09 -7.34
N PRO A 335 3.26 -17.42 -6.28
CA PRO A 335 2.85 -17.06 -4.92
C PRO A 335 2.77 -15.54 -4.77
N ARG A 336 1.77 -15.06 -4.02
CA ARG A 336 1.53 -13.62 -3.70
C ARG A 336 1.13 -12.73 -4.89
N ARG A 337 0.84 -13.28 -6.07
CA ARG A 337 0.18 -12.55 -7.16
C ARG A 337 -1.24 -13.07 -7.38
N GLU A 338 -2.21 -12.16 -7.36
CA GLU A 338 -3.62 -12.47 -7.66
C GLU A 338 -3.91 -12.46 -9.17
N SER A 339 -3.06 -11.79 -9.96
CA SER A 339 -3.20 -11.74 -11.42
C SER A 339 -2.47 -12.90 -12.11
N ILE A 340 -2.96 -13.27 -13.29
CA ILE A 340 -2.31 -14.26 -14.16
C ILE A 340 -0.90 -13.76 -14.51
N PHE A 341 0.09 -14.57 -14.18
CA PHE A 341 1.50 -14.38 -14.49
C PHE A 341 1.77 -14.59 -15.98
N GLY A 342 1.45 -15.77 -16.52
CA GLY A 342 1.45 -16.07 -17.94
C GLY A 342 2.83 -16.06 -18.61
N ARG A 343 3.90 -16.42 -17.90
CA ARG A 343 5.28 -16.48 -18.45
C ARG A 343 5.97 -17.80 -18.11
N ASN A 344 6.99 -18.14 -18.90
CA ASN A 344 7.81 -19.34 -18.73
C ASN A 344 8.88 -19.22 -17.65
N HIS A 345 9.22 -17.99 -17.25
CA HIS A 345 10.22 -17.68 -16.22
C HIS A 345 9.89 -16.31 -15.61
N GLU A 346 10.51 -15.99 -14.47
CA GLU A 346 10.40 -14.68 -13.81
C GLU A 346 10.88 -13.51 -14.67
N GLN A 347 10.30 -12.33 -14.46
CA GLN A 347 10.75 -11.12 -15.13
C GLN A 347 12.01 -10.59 -14.43
N TYR A 348 13.09 -10.42 -15.19
CA TYR A 348 14.34 -9.86 -14.68
C TYR A 348 14.59 -8.49 -15.30
N LEU A 349 14.44 -7.43 -14.51
CA LEU A 349 14.73 -6.05 -14.92
C LEU A 349 16.16 -5.71 -14.51
N ILE A 350 17.01 -5.32 -15.47
CA ILE A 350 18.43 -4.98 -15.19
C ILE A 350 18.55 -3.98 -14.04
N ASP A 351 17.67 -2.98 -14.03
CA ASP A 351 17.74 -1.90 -13.05
C ASP A 351 17.52 -2.42 -11.62
N GLU A 352 16.60 -3.38 -11.46
CA GLU A 352 16.35 -4.06 -10.20
C GLU A 352 17.52 -4.98 -9.81
N LEU A 353 18.16 -5.64 -10.79
CA LEU A 353 19.30 -6.53 -10.57
C LEU A 353 20.57 -5.78 -10.14
N LEU A 354 20.76 -4.55 -10.62
CA LEU A 354 21.84 -3.66 -10.20
C LEU A 354 21.53 -2.94 -8.88
N GLY A 355 20.26 -2.96 -8.46
CA GLY A 355 19.78 -2.42 -7.19
C GLY A 355 19.79 -0.89 -7.13
N SER A 356 19.97 -0.32 -5.94
CA SER A 356 19.98 1.13 -5.70
C SER A 356 21.17 1.89 -6.30
N ARG A 357 21.92 1.27 -7.22
CA ARG A 357 23.08 1.85 -7.89
C ARG A 357 22.71 2.72 -9.09
N LEU A 358 21.47 2.62 -9.57
CA LEU A 358 20.96 3.40 -10.69
C LEU A 358 20.03 4.50 -10.20
N HIS A 359 20.27 5.71 -10.68
CA HIS A 359 19.45 6.88 -10.40
C HIS A 359 18.95 7.52 -11.70
N ASP A 360 18.01 8.46 -11.58
CA ASP A 360 17.48 9.20 -12.72
C ASP A 360 18.62 9.86 -13.52
N GLY A 361 18.62 9.61 -14.84
CA GLY A 361 19.63 10.07 -15.78
C GLY A 361 20.78 9.11 -16.03
N ASP A 362 21.03 8.15 -15.12
CA ASP A 362 22.04 7.12 -15.34
C ASP A 362 21.56 6.16 -16.45
N THR A 363 22.49 5.71 -17.29
CA THR A 363 22.21 4.70 -18.30
C THR A 363 23.21 3.56 -18.22
N VAL A 364 22.74 2.36 -18.55
CA VAL A 364 23.56 1.15 -18.64
C VAL A 364 23.39 0.49 -19.98
N THR A 365 24.45 -0.13 -20.46
CA THR A 365 24.42 -0.97 -21.66
C THR A 365 24.82 -2.38 -21.28
N ILE A 366 24.00 -3.38 -21.62
CA ILE A 366 24.37 -4.79 -21.41
C ILE A 366 25.57 -5.11 -22.31
N VAL A 367 26.58 -5.69 -21.70
CA VAL A 367 27.79 -6.17 -22.35
C VAL A 367 27.68 -7.68 -22.56
N ASN A 368 27.32 -8.41 -21.51
CA ASN A 368 27.25 -9.87 -21.53
C ASN A 368 26.24 -10.39 -20.49
N ILE A 369 25.62 -11.53 -20.77
CA ILE A 369 24.82 -12.31 -19.83
C ILE A 369 25.43 -13.71 -19.78
N LYS A 370 26.06 -14.04 -18.66
CA LYS A 370 26.65 -15.37 -18.44
C LYS A 370 25.62 -16.25 -17.76
N ILE A 371 25.36 -17.43 -18.33
CA ILE A 371 24.43 -18.45 -17.85
C ILE A 371 25.26 -19.68 -17.47
N VAL A 372 24.98 -20.32 -16.32
CA VAL A 372 25.74 -21.51 -15.88
C VAL A 372 25.29 -22.78 -16.63
N GLN A 373 23.99 -22.94 -16.86
CA GLN A 373 23.38 -24.08 -17.56
C GLN A 373 23.05 -23.71 -19.01
N ASP A 374 24.06 -23.24 -19.76
CA ASP A 374 23.91 -22.72 -21.13
C ASP A 374 23.57 -23.78 -22.19
N ASP A 375 23.70 -25.06 -21.84
CA ASP A 375 23.26 -26.21 -22.63
C ASP A 375 21.74 -26.46 -22.53
N LYS A 376 21.08 -25.89 -21.53
CA LYS A 376 19.64 -26.06 -21.26
C LYS A 376 18.83 -24.78 -21.37
N VAL A 377 19.45 -23.64 -21.07
CA VAL A 377 18.80 -22.32 -21.05
C VAL A 377 19.62 -21.35 -21.88
N SER A 378 18.97 -20.67 -22.82
CA SER A 378 19.60 -19.61 -23.61
C SER A 378 18.93 -18.26 -23.38
N LEU A 379 19.67 -17.21 -23.71
CA LEU A 379 19.11 -15.87 -23.80
C LEU A 379 18.19 -15.78 -25.02
N LYS A 380 16.90 -15.57 -24.79
CA LYS A 380 15.91 -15.35 -25.85
C LYS A 380 16.00 -13.94 -26.41
N GLY A 381 16.25 -12.96 -25.54
CA GLY A 381 16.42 -11.57 -25.93
C GLY A 381 16.30 -10.59 -24.77
N ILE A 382 16.48 -9.30 -25.09
CA ILE A 382 16.34 -8.18 -24.17
C ILE A 382 15.22 -7.28 -24.69
N GLY A 383 14.23 -7.02 -23.84
CA GLY A 383 13.11 -6.13 -24.14
C GLY A 383 13.52 -4.66 -24.15
N THR A 384 12.64 -3.81 -24.68
CA THR A 384 12.86 -2.35 -24.78
C THR A 384 13.00 -1.65 -23.42
N SER A 385 12.47 -2.26 -22.37
CA SER A 385 12.54 -1.76 -20.99
C SER A 385 13.64 -2.46 -20.19
N ASN A 386 14.72 -2.93 -20.84
CA ASN A 386 15.82 -3.63 -20.17
C ASN A 386 15.37 -4.91 -19.42
N GLU A 387 14.36 -5.59 -19.97
CA GLU A 387 13.87 -6.87 -19.47
C GLU A 387 14.63 -8.02 -20.10
N ILE A 388 15.15 -8.94 -19.29
CA ILE A 388 15.90 -10.09 -19.78
C ILE A 388 14.96 -11.29 -19.91
N PHE A 389 14.95 -11.89 -21.09
CA PHE A 389 14.14 -13.07 -21.40
C PHE A 389 15.00 -14.28 -21.71
N PHE A 390 14.63 -15.41 -21.15
CA PHE A 390 15.27 -16.70 -21.34
C PHE A 390 14.34 -17.67 -22.06
N GLU A 391 14.91 -18.66 -22.73
CA GLU A 391 14.19 -19.78 -23.30
C GLU A 391 14.86 -21.10 -22.91
N LYS A 392 14.04 -22.14 -22.73
CA LYS A 392 14.51 -23.49 -22.47
C LYS A 392 14.78 -24.16 -23.80
N ILE A 393 16.03 -24.57 -24.02
CA ILE A 393 16.52 -25.19 -25.26
C ILE A 393 16.90 -26.66 -25.09
N GLY A 394 16.97 -27.14 -23.85
CA GLY A 394 17.33 -28.51 -23.50
C GLY A 394 16.77 -28.94 -22.15
N GLY A 395 17.27 -30.08 -21.64
CA GLY A 395 16.80 -30.67 -20.38
C GLY A 395 15.63 -31.65 -20.54
N GLU A 396 15.07 -32.08 -19.41
CA GLU A 396 13.87 -32.93 -19.39
C GLU A 396 12.65 -32.10 -19.80
N LYS A 397 11.78 -32.68 -20.64
CA LYS A 397 10.54 -31.99 -21.05
C LYS A 397 9.57 -31.93 -19.89
N ASP A 398 8.99 -30.75 -19.68
CA ASP A 398 7.94 -30.54 -18.70
C ASP A 398 6.67 -31.27 -19.13
N PRO A 399 5.82 -31.71 -18.18
CA PRO A 399 4.50 -32.24 -18.50
C PRO A 399 3.66 -31.24 -19.31
N GLU A 400 3.00 -31.73 -20.36
CA GLU A 400 2.13 -30.89 -21.18
C GLU A 400 0.87 -30.48 -20.41
N LYS A 401 0.57 -29.19 -20.46
CA LYS A 401 -0.61 -28.61 -19.83
C LYS A 401 -1.85 -28.88 -20.69
N SER A 402 -2.76 -29.70 -20.19
CA SER A 402 -3.99 -30.06 -20.89
C SER A 402 -5.00 -28.90 -20.92
N THR A 403 -5.95 -28.93 -21.86
CA THR A 403 -7.01 -27.91 -21.95
C THR A 403 -7.85 -27.90 -20.67
N GLY A 404 -7.98 -26.73 -20.03
CA GLY A 404 -8.71 -26.56 -18.77
C GLY A 404 -7.86 -26.69 -17.50
N GLN A 405 -6.58 -27.06 -17.62
CA GLN A 405 -5.64 -27.02 -16.50
C GLN A 405 -4.99 -25.65 -16.34
N ARG A 406 -4.62 -25.35 -15.10
CA ARG A 406 -3.84 -24.19 -14.69
C ARG A 406 -2.50 -24.62 -14.14
N SER A 407 -1.50 -23.74 -14.24
CA SER A 407 -0.16 -23.94 -13.70
C SER A 407 0.11 -22.98 -12.54
N TYR A 408 0.58 -23.50 -11.40
CA TYR A 408 0.94 -22.72 -10.22
C TYR A 408 2.37 -23.03 -9.80
N TYR A 409 3.24 -22.01 -9.80
CA TYR A 409 4.58 -22.14 -9.23
C TYR A 409 4.50 -22.02 -7.71
N THR A 410 5.07 -22.98 -6.99
CA THR A 410 4.89 -23.14 -5.56
C THR A 410 6.03 -22.49 -4.78
N THR A 411 5.83 -22.29 -3.48
CA THR A 411 6.91 -21.85 -2.57
C THR A 411 8.02 -22.90 -2.41
N ARG A 412 7.79 -24.14 -2.83
CA ARG A 412 8.79 -25.24 -2.87
C ARG A 412 9.62 -25.23 -4.15
N ARG A 413 9.45 -24.23 -5.03
CA ARG A 413 10.12 -24.12 -6.34
C ARG A 413 9.77 -25.24 -7.32
N THR A 414 8.53 -25.73 -7.24
CA THR A 414 7.95 -26.71 -8.17
C THR A 414 6.78 -26.07 -8.91
N VAL A 415 6.35 -26.69 -10.00
CA VAL A 415 5.14 -26.29 -10.73
C VAL A 415 4.09 -27.37 -10.58
N ILE A 416 2.89 -26.97 -10.19
CA ILE A 416 1.72 -27.84 -10.15
C ILE A 416 0.82 -27.52 -11.33
N LEU A 417 0.54 -28.54 -12.14
CA LEU A 417 -0.57 -28.55 -13.08
C LEU A 417 -1.79 -29.11 -12.39
N TYR A 418 -2.90 -28.38 -12.40
CA TYR A 418 -4.14 -28.84 -11.81
C TYR A 418 -5.32 -28.37 -12.65
N THR A 419 -6.37 -29.19 -12.72
CA THR A 419 -7.67 -28.73 -13.23
C THR A 419 -8.13 -27.61 -12.31
N GLU A 420 -8.58 -26.47 -12.86
CA GLU A 420 -9.11 -25.37 -12.06
C GLU A 420 -10.38 -25.85 -11.34
N ASN A 421 -10.18 -26.49 -10.19
CA ASN A 421 -11.24 -26.92 -9.32
C ASN A 421 -11.92 -25.65 -8.85
N ALA A 422 -13.23 -25.60 -9.00
CA ALA A 422 -14.04 -24.45 -8.65
C ALA A 422 -14.12 -24.25 -7.12
N VAL A 423 -13.09 -24.62 -6.35
CA VAL A 423 -13.03 -24.56 -4.89
C VAL A 423 -12.55 -23.17 -4.47
N ASN A 424 -13.38 -22.49 -3.70
CA ASN A 424 -13.17 -21.11 -3.29
C ASN A 424 -13.46 -20.93 -1.79
N ARG A 425 -12.80 -19.95 -1.19
CA ARG A 425 -13.22 -19.32 0.06
C ARG A 425 -14.42 -18.43 -0.22
N LEU A 426 -15.42 -18.48 0.65
CA LEU A 426 -16.62 -17.65 0.54
C LEU A 426 -16.84 -16.90 1.86
N GLU A 427 -17.04 -15.59 1.76
CA GLU A 427 -17.52 -14.77 2.87
C GLU A 427 -18.77 -14.01 2.43
N THR A 428 -19.90 -14.23 3.11
CA THR A 428 -21.17 -13.54 2.82
C THR A 428 -21.50 -12.53 3.93
N PRO A 429 -22.11 -11.38 3.61
CA PRO A 429 -22.53 -10.44 4.64
C PRO A 429 -23.72 -10.99 5.44
N LEU A 430 -23.73 -10.73 6.75
CA LEU A 430 -24.86 -11.08 7.60
C LEU A 430 -26.07 -10.19 7.26
N LYS A 431 -27.10 -10.79 6.65
CA LYS A 431 -28.38 -10.12 6.35
C LYS A 431 -29.45 -10.52 7.36
N PHE A 432 -30.07 -9.53 7.99
CA PHE A 432 -31.14 -9.77 8.96
C PHE A 432 -32.20 -8.66 8.97
N SER A 433 -33.36 -8.98 9.51
CA SER A 433 -34.45 -8.03 9.75
C SER A 433 -35.21 -8.38 11.03
N ILE A 434 -35.74 -7.38 11.72
CA ILE A 434 -36.59 -7.60 12.90
C ILE A 434 -38.04 -7.29 12.51
N LYS A 435 -38.94 -8.24 12.78
CA LYS A 435 -40.38 -8.11 12.50
C LYS A 435 -41.19 -8.26 13.78
N ALA A 436 -42.01 -7.26 14.06
CA ALA A 436 -42.99 -7.29 15.14
C ALA A 436 -44.29 -7.94 14.65
N THR A 437 -44.84 -8.88 15.42
CA THR A 437 -46.11 -9.56 15.12
C THR A 437 -46.99 -9.62 16.37
N SER A 438 -48.26 -9.99 16.21
CA SER A 438 -49.17 -10.21 17.34
C SER A 438 -48.71 -11.32 18.30
N LYS A 439 -47.81 -12.23 17.86
CA LYS A 439 -47.25 -13.32 18.66
C LYS A 439 -45.91 -12.97 19.32
N GLY A 440 -45.41 -11.76 19.11
CA GLY A 440 -44.11 -11.29 19.61
C GLY A 440 -43.20 -10.80 18.49
N ASP A 441 -41.98 -10.43 18.90
CA ASP A 441 -40.96 -9.87 18.04
C ASP A 441 -39.96 -10.95 17.61
N TYR A 442 -39.60 -10.98 16.34
CA TYR A 442 -38.74 -12.01 15.76
C TYR A 442 -37.62 -11.38 14.94
N ILE A 443 -36.41 -11.90 15.10
CA ILE A 443 -35.30 -11.63 14.20
C ILE A 443 -35.23 -12.73 13.13
N HIS A 444 -35.18 -12.28 11.88
CA HIS A 444 -35.09 -13.09 10.69
C HIS A 444 -33.69 -12.91 10.12
N ILE A 445 -32.88 -13.97 10.14
CA ILE A 445 -31.53 -14.00 9.59
C ILE A 445 -31.61 -14.81 8.30
N ASP A 446 -31.13 -14.24 7.19
CA ASP A 446 -31.13 -14.93 5.90
C ASP A 446 -30.02 -16.02 5.87
N GLU A 447 -29.85 -16.68 4.72
CA GLU A 447 -28.74 -17.62 4.52
C GLU A 447 -27.38 -16.97 4.83
N PHE A 448 -26.46 -17.74 5.42
CA PHE A 448 -25.16 -17.24 5.85
C PHE A 448 -24.09 -18.30 5.61
N LYS A 449 -23.09 -17.95 4.81
CA LYS A 449 -21.97 -18.81 4.43
C LYS A 449 -20.65 -18.09 4.70
N SER A 450 -19.72 -18.77 5.35
CA SER A 450 -18.42 -18.22 5.73
C SER A 450 -17.39 -19.32 5.84
N THR A 451 -16.28 -19.21 5.12
CA THR A 451 -15.14 -20.11 5.25
C THR A 451 -14.43 -19.88 6.58
N SER A 452 -14.20 -18.62 6.98
CA SER A 452 -13.50 -18.28 8.23
C SER A 452 -14.27 -18.67 9.50
N LEU A 453 -15.60 -18.62 9.47
CA LEU A 453 -16.47 -19.06 10.56
C LEU A 453 -16.99 -20.49 10.37
N GLU A 454 -16.54 -21.19 9.32
CA GLU A 454 -16.88 -22.60 9.04
C GLU A 454 -18.38 -22.86 9.05
N THR A 455 -19.09 -21.98 8.34
CA THR A 455 -20.55 -21.93 8.40
C THR A 455 -21.16 -22.05 7.01
N ASN A 456 -22.19 -22.88 6.90
CA ASN A 456 -23.00 -23.08 5.70
C ASN A 456 -24.48 -23.21 6.09
N ILE A 457 -25.12 -22.09 6.41
CA ILE A 457 -26.55 -22.00 6.70
C ILE A 457 -27.27 -21.63 5.41
N THR A 458 -27.99 -22.60 4.84
CA THR A 458 -28.70 -22.45 3.56
C THR A 458 -30.15 -22.00 3.71
N GLU A 459 -30.68 -22.04 4.94
CA GLU A 459 -32.07 -21.70 5.22
C GLU A 459 -32.18 -20.46 6.12
N LYS A 460 -33.26 -19.71 5.91
CA LYS A 460 -33.58 -18.54 6.72
C LYS A 460 -33.87 -18.98 8.16
N THR A 461 -33.14 -18.42 9.12
CA THR A 461 -33.34 -18.69 10.54
C THR A 461 -34.25 -17.63 11.17
N VAL A 462 -35.21 -18.06 12.00
CA VAL A 462 -36.13 -17.17 12.71
C VAL A 462 -36.00 -17.40 14.20
N LEU A 463 -35.60 -16.36 14.93
CA LEU A 463 -35.42 -16.42 16.39
C LEU A 463 -36.38 -15.45 17.07
N ARG A 464 -37.04 -15.92 18.12
CA ARG A 464 -37.93 -15.07 18.93
C ARG A 464 -37.11 -14.20 19.87
N ILE A 465 -37.39 -12.90 19.87
CA ILE A 465 -36.78 -11.95 20.80
C ILE A 465 -37.58 -11.97 22.12
N PRO A 466 -36.93 -12.23 23.27
CA PRO A 466 -37.62 -12.14 24.55
C PRO A 466 -38.12 -10.72 24.83
N ASP A 467 -39.33 -10.59 25.39
CA ASP A 467 -39.95 -9.29 25.66
C ASP A 467 -39.41 -8.66 26.95
N THR A 468 -38.10 -8.47 27.01
CA THR A 468 -37.40 -7.87 28.14
C THR A 468 -36.40 -6.86 27.59
N PHE A 469 -36.47 -5.62 28.07
CA PHE A 469 -35.53 -4.57 27.68
C PHE A 469 -34.13 -4.92 28.18
N ALA A 470 -33.26 -5.27 27.25
CA ALA A 470 -31.90 -5.72 27.50
C ALA A 470 -31.08 -5.64 26.21
N THR A 471 -29.78 -5.84 26.36
CA THR A 471 -28.88 -6.10 25.23
C THR A 471 -28.85 -7.59 24.93
N TYR A 472 -29.14 -7.93 23.68
CA TYR A 472 -29.11 -9.29 23.16
C TYR A 472 -27.96 -9.46 22.18
N CYS A 473 -27.50 -10.70 22.08
CA CYS A 473 -26.53 -11.13 21.09
C CYS A 473 -27.10 -12.33 20.32
N ILE A 474 -26.78 -12.39 19.03
CA ILE A 474 -26.91 -13.59 18.22
C ILE A 474 -25.57 -14.29 18.23
N VAL A 475 -25.59 -15.56 18.62
CA VAL A 475 -24.42 -16.41 18.73
C VAL A 475 -24.53 -17.51 17.67
N LEU A 476 -23.43 -17.73 16.95
CA LEU A 476 -23.26 -18.77 15.95
C LEU A 476 -22.40 -19.89 16.53
N LYS A 477 -22.97 -21.11 16.57
CA LYS A 477 -22.24 -22.32 16.97
C LYS A 477 -22.71 -23.47 16.09
N GLU A 478 -21.77 -24.18 15.48
CA GLU A 478 -22.04 -25.41 14.69
C GLU A 478 -23.18 -25.22 13.65
N ASN A 479 -23.14 -24.13 12.87
CA ASN A 479 -24.17 -23.76 11.89
C ASN A 479 -25.55 -23.41 12.47
N ILE A 480 -25.65 -23.09 13.77
CA ILE A 480 -26.92 -22.73 14.40
C ILE A 480 -26.80 -21.33 14.99
N PHE A 481 -27.75 -20.46 14.63
CA PHE A 481 -27.95 -19.19 15.31
C PHE A 481 -28.81 -19.37 16.55
N THR A 482 -28.37 -18.78 17.66
CA THR A 482 -29.15 -18.69 18.89
C THR A 482 -29.17 -17.25 19.40
N ILE A 483 -30.23 -16.89 20.13
CA ILE A 483 -30.34 -15.58 20.78
C ILE A 483 -30.09 -15.72 22.27
N LYS A 484 -29.22 -14.87 22.81
CA LYS A 484 -28.93 -14.80 24.25
C LYS A 484 -28.88 -13.36 24.72
N ARG A 485 -29.13 -13.14 26.01
CA ARG A 485 -28.79 -11.84 26.62
C ARG A 485 -27.28 -11.75 26.78
N LEU A 486 -26.72 -10.56 26.53
CA LEU A 486 -25.28 -10.33 26.54
C LEU A 486 -24.64 -10.61 27.91
N ASP A 487 -25.38 -10.32 28.99
CA ASP A 487 -24.96 -10.56 30.38
C ASP A 487 -24.97 -12.05 30.80
N HIS A 488 -25.54 -12.93 29.99
CA HIS A 488 -25.57 -14.37 30.21
C HIS A 488 -24.72 -15.15 29.19
N LEU A 489 -23.87 -14.45 28.43
CA LEU A 489 -23.00 -15.06 27.44
C LEU A 489 -21.79 -15.73 28.13
N ASN A 490 -21.55 -16.99 27.80
CA ASN A 490 -20.35 -17.72 28.20
C ASN A 490 -19.47 -18.03 26.99
N GLU A 491 -18.17 -18.27 27.19
CA GLU A 491 -17.24 -18.64 26.11
C GLU A 491 -17.66 -19.91 25.35
N SER A 492 -18.35 -20.83 26.02
CA SER A 492 -18.83 -22.09 25.43
C SER A 492 -20.01 -21.93 24.45
N ASP A 493 -20.60 -20.73 24.39
CA ASP A 493 -21.84 -20.51 23.64
C ASP A 493 -21.62 -20.34 22.14
N GLY A 494 -20.40 -20.04 21.72
CA GLY A 494 -20.01 -19.86 20.32
C GLY A 494 -19.62 -18.43 19.97
N TYR A 495 -19.59 -18.13 18.68
CA TYR A 495 -19.13 -16.86 18.15
C TYR A 495 -20.25 -15.82 18.11
N VAL A 496 -20.08 -14.67 18.76
CA VAL A 496 -21.07 -13.58 18.72
C VAL A 496 -20.99 -12.88 17.38
N ILE A 497 -22.05 -12.93 16.59
CA ILE A 497 -22.08 -12.37 15.23
C ILE A 497 -22.85 -11.04 15.13
N LEU A 498 -23.81 -10.80 16.02
CA LEU A 498 -24.64 -9.59 16.06
C LEU A 498 -24.96 -9.23 17.50
N VAL A 499 -24.88 -7.94 17.84
CA VAL A 499 -25.30 -7.39 19.14
C VAL A 499 -26.31 -6.28 18.89
N PHE A 500 -27.46 -6.36 19.55
CA PHE A 500 -28.51 -5.36 19.45
C PHE A 500 -29.18 -5.10 20.80
N GLU A 501 -29.72 -3.90 20.97
CA GLU A 501 -30.39 -3.44 22.16
C GLU A 501 -31.89 -3.30 21.89
N LEU A 502 -32.70 -3.89 22.77
CA LEU A 502 -34.12 -3.59 22.85
C LEU A 502 -34.33 -2.54 23.94
N ARG A 503 -34.69 -1.31 23.54
CA ARG A 503 -34.88 -0.18 24.45
C ARG A 503 -36.25 0.48 24.32
N LYS A 504 -36.61 1.24 25.35
CA LYS A 504 -37.82 2.06 25.36
C LYS A 504 -37.54 3.38 24.64
N LYS A 505 -38.38 3.72 23.67
CA LYS A 505 -38.41 5.04 23.05
C LYS A 505 -39.71 5.73 23.41
N SER A 506 -39.62 6.85 24.13
CA SER A 506 -40.77 7.74 24.33
C SER A 506 -41.11 8.37 22.98
N SER A 507 -42.38 8.27 22.59
CA SER A 507 -42.90 8.90 21.39
C SER A 507 -44.06 9.80 21.77
N ILE A 508 -44.10 10.98 21.17
CA ILE A 508 -45.18 11.93 21.36
C ILE A 508 -46.22 11.67 20.27
N LYS A 509 -47.45 11.34 20.64
CA LYS A 509 -48.58 11.23 19.70
C LYS A 509 -49.55 12.38 19.93
N SER A 510 -49.98 13.01 18.83
CA SER A 510 -51.08 13.97 18.85
C SER A 510 -52.38 13.25 18.54
N HIS A 511 -53.40 13.44 19.38
CA HIS A 511 -54.72 12.88 19.22
C HIS A 511 -55.72 14.01 18.99
N ASP A 512 -56.40 14.00 17.83
CA ASP A 512 -57.51 14.91 17.53
C ASP A 512 -58.72 14.52 18.38
N VAL A 513 -59.33 15.49 19.06
CA VAL A 513 -60.49 15.24 19.93
C VAL A 513 -61.83 15.33 19.20
N ARG A 514 -61.83 15.68 17.91
CA ARG A 514 -63.05 15.79 17.11
C ARG A 514 -63.52 14.41 16.63
N VAL A 515 -64.81 14.12 16.81
CA VAL A 515 -65.47 12.94 16.23
C VAL A 515 -66.11 13.34 14.89
N PRO A 516 -65.89 12.60 13.79
CA PRO A 516 -66.63 12.84 12.55
C PRO A 516 -68.12 12.54 12.78
N GLY A 517 -69.01 13.53 12.55
CA GLY A 517 -70.47 13.28 12.52
C GLY A 517 -71.34 14.07 13.50
N GLY A 518 -71.16 15.39 13.60
CA GLY A 518 -72.24 16.32 13.97
C GLY A 518 -72.82 16.92 12.69
N GLY A 519 -74.15 16.95 12.55
CA GLY A 519 -74.79 17.40 11.32
C GLY A 519 -76.28 17.61 11.56
N LEU A 520 -76.85 18.57 10.85
CA LEU A 520 -78.28 18.91 10.97
C LEU A 520 -79.16 17.79 10.37
N PRO A 521 -80.37 17.57 10.90
CA PRO A 521 -81.40 16.76 10.24
C PRO A 521 -81.61 17.24 8.80
N GLU A 522 -81.84 16.32 7.86
CA GLU A 522 -81.89 16.57 6.41
C GLU A 522 -82.88 17.65 5.94
N LYS A 523 -83.86 18.00 6.79
CA LYS A 523 -84.94 18.94 6.49
C LYS A 523 -84.80 20.30 7.20
N SER A 524 -83.66 20.56 7.84
CA SER A 524 -83.40 21.81 8.57
C SER A 524 -82.80 22.86 7.63
N GLU A 525 -83.21 24.12 7.72
CA GLU A 525 -82.49 25.23 7.06
C GLU A 525 -81.08 25.37 7.66
N GLY A 526 -80.09 25.65 6.80
CA GLY A 526 -78.70 25.77 7.23
C GLY A 526 -78.52 26.93 8.21
N ASN A 527 -78.03 26.63 9.41
CA ASN A 527 -77.73 27.65 10.43
C ASN A 527 -76.21 27.76 10.65
N TYR A 528 -75.60 28.71 9.94
CA TYR A 528 -74.15 28.96 9.95
C TYR A 528 -73.64 29.67 11.22
N ASN A 529 -74.53 30.05 12.14
CA ASN A 529 -74.18 30.68 13.41
C ASN A 529 -74.02 29.68 14.57
N LEU A 530 -74.20 28.38 14.31
CA LEU A 530 -74.00 27.31 15.29
C LEU A 530 -72.60 26.70 15.09
N PHE A 531 -71.77 26.72 16.13
CA PHE A 531 -70.55 25.91 16.15
C PHE A 531 -70.93 24.48 16.53
N ASP A 532 -70.76 23.56 15.59
CA ASP A 532 -70.99 22.14 15.76
C ASP A 532 -69.87 21.55 16.62
N ILE A 533 -70.13 21.29 17.91
CA ILE A 533 -69.20 20.60 18.79
C ILE A 533 -69.96 19.56 19.61
N GLY A 534 -70.08 18.36 19.07
CA GLY A 534 -70.66 17.22 19.76
C GLY A 534 -69.74 16.71 20.87
N HIS A 535 -69.97 17.13 22.12
CA HIS A 535 -69.55 16.38 23.31
C HIS A 535 -70.61 15.31 23.63
N VAL A 536 -70.20 14.20 24.26
CA VAL A 536 -70.99 12.97 24.57
C VAL A 536 -72.33 13.20 25.31
N LYS A 537 -72.66 14.45 25.71
CA LYS A 537 -73.90 14.81 26.42
C LYS A 537 -74.74 15.94 25.78
N GLY A 538 -74.46 16.33 24.53
CA GLY A 538 -75.43 17.02 23.66
C GLY A 538 -76.00 18.37 24.12
N ARG A 539 -75.18 19.34 24.54
CA ARG A 539 -75.64 20.74 24.68
C ARG A 539 -74.89 21.67 23.70
N PRO A 540 -75.60 22.42 22.84
CA PRO A 540 -74.97 23.41 21.96
C PRO A 540 -74.63 24.69 22.75
N TYR A 541 -73.43 25.25 22.52
CA TYR A 541 -73.06 26.59 23.00
C TYR A 541 -73.49 27.65 21.97
N ARG A 542 -74.11 28.76 22.42
CA ARG A 542 -74.36 29.97 21.61
C ARG A 542 -73.44 31.09 22.08
N ARG A 543 -72.94 31.92 21.15
CA ARG A 543 -72.28 33.19 21.48
C ARG A 543 -73.32 34.16 22.06
N GLY A 544 -73.31 34.35 23.38
CA GLY A 544 -73.98 35.46 24.05
C GLY A 544 -72.95 36.23 24.87
N GLY A 545 -72.83 37.54 24.65
CA GLY A 545 -71.99 38.41 25.48
C GLY A 545 -72.60 38.58 26.87
N THR A 546 -71.76 38.71 27.91
CA THR A 546 -72.23 39.06 29.26
C THR A 546 -71.85 40.50 29.57
N MET A 547 -72.83 41.32 29.95
CA MET A 547 -72.63 42.71 30.36
C MET A 547 -72.76 42.83 31.88
N VAL A 548 -71.75 43.39 32.55
CA VAL A 548 -71.78 43.66 34.00
C VAL A 548 -72.03 45.15 34.22
N ILE A 549 -73.09 45.49 34.95
CA ILE A 549 -73.43 46.88 35.31
C ILE A 549 -73.22 47.04 36.82
N GLU A 550 -72.26 47.87 37.19
CA GLU A 550 -71.97 48.17 38.60
C GLU A 550 -72.72 49.42 39.05
N LEU A 551 -73.42 49.33 40.18
CA LEU A 551 -74.29 50.38 40.72
C LEU A 551 -73.99 50.63 42.21
N PRO A 552 -74.19 51.84 42.73
CA PRO A 552 -74.09 52.11 44.16
C PRO A 552 -75.11 51.30 44.99
N LYS A 553 -74.71 50.77 46.16
CA LYS A 553 -75.53 49.89 47.02
C LYS A 553 -76.83 50.53 47.48
N ARG A 554 -76.87 51.86 47.63
CA ARG A 554 -78.10 52.61 47.92
C ARG A 554 -79.21 52.41 46.88
N LEU A 555 -78.88 52.01 45.65
CA LEU A 555 -79.86 51.78 44.57
C LEU A 555 -80.44 50.36 44.56
N GLN A 556 -79.99 49.47 45.46
CA GLN A 556 -80.45 48.09 45.50
C GLN A 556 -81.95 47.97 45.79
N GLU A 557 -82.52 48.90 46.57
CA GLU A 557 -83.97 48.91 46.83
C GLU A 557 -84.83 49.15 45.58
N PHE A 558 -84.24 49.72 44.51
CA PHE A 558 -84.89 49.98 43.23
C PHE A 558 -84.55 48.93 42.15
N GLU A 559 -83.95 47.80 42.52
CA GLU A 559 -83.46 46.77 41.59
C GLU A 559 -84.51 46.33 40.56
N SER A 560 -85.76 46.15 40.97
CA SER A 560 -86.86 45.75 40.08
C SER A 560 -87.17 46.79 38.99
N TYR A 561 -87.03 48.08 39.28
CA TYR A 561 -87.15 49.14 38.26
C TYR A 561 -85.94 49.17 37.33
N ILE A 562 -84.74 48.97 37.87
CA ILE A 562 -83.48 48.95 37.12
C ILE A 562 -83.45 47.76 36.14
N ARG A 563 -83.82 46.56 36.61
CA ARG A 563 -83.93 45.36 35.76
C ARG A 563 -84.89 45.57 34.60
N ASN A 564 -86.09 46.09 34.88
CA ASN A 564 -87.06 46.41 33.84
C ASN A 564 -86.53 47.43 32.82
N ALA A 565 -85.74 48.41 33.26
CA ALA A 565 -85.15 49.39 32.36
C ALA A 565 -84.06 48.76 31.48
N VAL A 566 -83.18 47.93 32.06
CA VAL A 566 -82.13 47.20 31.33
C VAL A 566 -82.77 46.27 30.31
N GLU A 567 -83.75 45.46 30.70
CA GLU A 567 -84.44 44.51 29.82
C GLU A 567 -85.14 45.17 28.63
N ARG A 568 -85.60 46.42 28.77
CA ARG A 568 -86.16 47.18 27.63
C ARG A 568 -85.11 47.56 26.58
N HIS A 569 -83.82 47.59 26.93
CA HIS A 569 -82.76 48.15 26.10
C HIS A 569 -81.70 47.12 25.70
N ILE A 570 -81.65 45.92 26.30
CA ILE A 570 -80.74 44.85 25.86
C ILE A 570 -81.25 44.17 24.58
N VAL A 571 -80.31 43.75 23.73
CA VAL A 571 -80.63 42.98 22.53
C VAL A 571 -80.87 41.50 22.91
N SER A 572 -81.80 40.84 22.22
CA SER A 572 -82.10 39.42 22.42
C SER A 572 -80.83 38.55 22.22
N GLY A 573 -80.32 37.98 23.32
CA GLY A 573 -79.15 37.10 23.33
C GLY A 573 -77.99 37.54 24.24
N GLU A 574 -78.05 38.72 24.84
CA GLU A 574 -77.09 39.17 25.86
C GLU A 574 -77.62 38.90 27.28
N HIS A 575 -76.70 38.50 28.17
CA HIS A 575 -77.01 38.32 29.59
C HIS A 575 -76.42 39.47 30.39
N TYR A 576 -77.20 40.08 31.29
CA TYR A 576 -76.69 41.14 32.16
C TYR A 576 -76.57 40.66 33.61
N ILE A 577 -75.58 41.20 34.34
CA ILE A 577 -75.39 41.01 35.77
C ILE A 577 -75.35 42.39 36.42
N LEU A 578 -76.25 42.65 37.38
CA LEU A 578 -76.20 43.86 38.21
C LEU A 578 -75.36 43.58 39.45
N VAL A 579 -74.37 44.42 39.72
CA VAL A 579 -73.53 44.33 40.92
C VAL A 579 -73.66 45.62 41.71
N TYR A 580 -74.15 45.52 42.95
CA TYR A 580 -74.29 46.66 43.84
C TYR A 580 -73.10 46.78 44.79
N LYS A 581 -72.37 47.90 44.74
CA LYS A 581 -71.18 48.16 45.57
C LYS A 581 -71.36 49.39 46.44
N GLU A 582 -70.82 49.39 47.66
CA GLU A 582 -70.77 50.62 48.46
C GLU A 582 -69.91 51.65 47.75
N GLN A 583 -70.39 52.89 47.63
CA GLN A 583 -69.51 53.97 47.20
C GLN A 583 -68.58 54.27 48.36
N GLU A 584 -67.30 54.04 48.17
CA GLU A 584 -66.26 54.64 49.02
C GLU A 584 -66.45 56.17 48.97
N ALA A 585 -66.41 56.81 50.15
CA ALA A 585 -66.68 58.23 50.32
C ALA A 585 -65.70 59.13 49.56
#